data_AF-A0A3M8BCR4-F1
#
_entry.id   AF-A0A3M8BCR4-F1
#
_cell.length_a   1.000
_cell.length_b   1.000
_cell.length_c   1.000
_cell.angle_alpha   90.00
_cell.angle_beta   90.00
_cell.angle_gamma   90.00
#
_symmetry.space_group_name_H-M   'P 1'
#
loop_
_entity.id
_entity.type
_entity.pdbx_description
1 polymer ?
#
loop_
_entity_poly.entity_id
_entity_poly.type
_entity_poly.pdbx_seq_one_letter_code
_entity_poly.pdbx_strand_id
1 'polypeptide(L)'
;MAMFLYHAILPEDHDHHVSIEEILNTGISYSTQSNNWYGNGGGVKSQITEMFKPINAPIWVNFKTAIGVNLEPHRPRSFYFPIFTEKILVFDRDITMNIYDQAFYEDNKFTFEEALDFDTGESLEHWIKLYWNSMMTLQEYLLKRPYPNPEVLVFESIPKEIIRVCEEKS
;
A
#
# COMPACT_ATOMS: atom_id res chain seq x y z
N MET A 1 -10.60 13.53 18.30
CA MET A 1 -10.59 13.85 16.86
C MET A 1 -10.89 12.57 16.12
N ALA A 2 -11.85 12.56 15.20
CA ALA A 2 -12.07 11.41 14.34
C ALA A 2 -10.92 11.33 13.32
N MET A 3 -10.30 10.17 13.21
CA MET A 3 -9.20 9.93 12.28
C MET A 3 -9.73 9.19 11.06
N PHE A 4 -9.45 9.72 9.89
CA PHE A 4 -9.89 9.19 8.61
C PHE A 4 -8.70 8.66 7.83
N LEU A 5 -8.97 7.66 7.01
CA LEU A 5 -8.08 7.16 5.98
C LEU A 5 -8.66 7.54 4.62
N TYR A 6 -7.79 7.66 3.64
CA TYR A 6 -8.14 8.15 2.32
C TYR A 6 -7.79 7.13 1.26
N HIS A 7 -8.63 7.04 0.23
CA HIS A 7 -8.31 6.30 -0.98
C HIS A 7 -8.46 7.23 -2.19
N ALA A 8 -7.43 7.33 -3.02
CA ALA A 8 -7.38 8.16 -4.21
C ALA A 8 -8.57 7.91 -5.14
N ILE A 9 -9.11 9.00 -5.67
CA ILE A 9 -9.98 9.02 -6.84
C ILE A 9 -9.10 9.49 -8.00
N LEU A 10 -8.82 8.58 -8.93
CA LEU A 10 -7.95 8.88 -10.06
C LEU A 10 -8.75 9.54 -11.21
N PRO A 11 -8.12 10.37 -12.04
CA PRO A 11 -8.74 10.91 -13.26
C PRO A 11 -9.34 9.82 -14.16
N GLU A 12 -10.39 10.16 -14.93
CA GLU A 12 -11.09 9.20 -15.80
C GLU A 12 -10.20 8.60 -16.90
N ASP A 13 -9.15 9.31 -17.30
CA ASP A 13 -8.15 8.89 -18.28
C ASP A 13 -7.02 8.02 -17.69
N HIS A 14 -7.02 7.77 -16.37
CA HIS A 14 -6.03 6.93 -15.72
C HIS A 14 -6.38 5.44 -15.84
N ASP A 15 -5.40 4.58 -16.15
CA ASP A 15 -5.53 3.12 -16.27
C ASP A 15 -6.06 2.39 -15.01
N HIS A 16 -6.15 3.08 -13.87
CA HIS A 16 -6.61 2.54 -12.59
C HIS A 16 -7.87 3.26 -12.09
N HIS A 17 -8.50 4.07 -12.94
CA HIS A 17 -9.73 4.77 -12.62
C HIS A 17 -10.83 3.79 -12.21
N VAL A 18 -11.58 4.16 -11.18
CA VAL A 18 -12.84 3.53 -10.80
C VAL A 18 -13.84 4.64 -10.52
N SER A 19 -15.05 4.47 -11.04
CA SER A 19 -16.10 5.48 -10.85
C SER A 19 -16.49 5.62 -9.38
N ILE A 20 -16.88 6.83 -8.97
CA ILE A 20 -17.40 7.09 -7.62
C ILE A 20 -18.62 6.21 -7.32
N GLU A 21 -19.51 6.04 -8.30
CA GLU A 21 -20.71 5.21 -8.17
C GLU A 21 -20.36 3.75 -7.85
N GLU A 22 -19.39 3.18 -8.54
CA GLU A 22 -18.96 1.80 -8.29
C GLU A 22 -18.45 1.62 -6.85
N ILE A 23 -17.59 2.51 -6.37
CA ILE A 23 -17.07 2.45 -5.00
C ILE A 23 -18.16 2.63 -3.97
N LEU A 24 -19.10 3.55 -4.17
CA LEU A 24 -20.22 3.77 -3.25
C LEU A 24 -21.24 2.61 -3.27
N ASN A 25 -21.28 1.80 -4.33
CA ASN A 25 -22.17 0.64 -4.44
C ASN A 25 -21.55 -0.68 -3.95
N THR A 26 -20.22 -0.82 -4.06
CA THR A 26 -19.51 -2.09 -3.83
C THR A 26 -18.52 -2.05 -2.67
N GLY A 27 -18.04 -0.87 -2.28
CA GLY A 27 -16.96 -0.70 -1.32
C GLY A 27 -15.60 -0.71 -2.00
N ILE A 28 -14.54 -0.83 -1.20
CA ILE A 28 -13.17 -1.01 -1.72
C ILE A 28 -12.68 -2.37 -1.24
N SER A 29 -12.20 -3.19 -2.17
CA SER A 29 -11.59 -4.47 -1.87
C SER A 29 -10.25 -4.60 -2.60
N TYR A 30 -9.52 -5.68 -2.35
CA TYR A 30 -8.25 -5.94 -3.03
C TYR A 30 -8.37 -5.99 -4.56
N SER A 31 -9.56 -6.35 -5.08
CA SER A 31 -9.83 -6.43 -6.52
C SER A 31 -10.34 -5.13 -7.13
N THR A 32 -10.57 -4.09 -6.32
CA THR A 32 -10.94 -2.76 -6.82
C THR A 32 -9.78 -2.21 -7.64
N GLN A 33 -10.03 -1.84 -8.91
CA GLN A 33 -8.97 -1.48 -9.85
C GLN A 33 -8.08 -0.33 -9.37
N SER A 34 -8.64 0.66 -8.67
CA SER A 34 -7.89 1.78 -8.09
C SER A 34 -6.92 1.36 -6.97
N ASN A 35 -7.04 0.15 -6.43
CA ASN A 35 -6.07 -0.40 -5.47
C ASN A 35 -4.70 -0.65 -6.13
N ASN A 36 -4.67 -0.90 -7.44
CA ASN A 36 -3.42 -1.15 -8.19
C ASN A 36 -2.51 0.08 -8.31
N TRP A 37 -3.02 1.27 -7.95
CA TRP A 37 -2.23 2.49 -7.88
C TRP A 37 -1.29 2.54 -6.66
N TYR A 38 -1.57 1.75 -5.62
CA TYR A 38 -0.80 1.79 -4.38
C TYR A 38 0.41 0.88 -4.43
N GLY A 39 1.46 1.31 -3.73
CA GLY A 39 2.56 0.42 -3.37
C GLY A 39 2.07 -0.70 -2.45
N ASN A 40 2.66 -1.86 -2.65
CA ASN A 40 2.50 -3.02 -1.78
C ASN A 40 3.81 -3.82 -1.83
N GLY A 41 4.80 -3.38 -1.04
CA GLY A 41 6.14 -3.97 -1.05
C GLY A 41 6.12 -5.47 -0.76
N GLY A 42 5.23 -5.89 0.15
CA GLY A 42 5.03 -7.30 0.47
C GLY A 42 4.43 -8.13 -0.67
N GLY A 43 3.74 -7.50 -1.62
CA GLY A 43 3.11 -8.13 -2.77
C GLY A 43 4.05 -8.42 -3.94
N VAL A 44 5.15 -7.68 -4.08
CA VAL A 44 6.05 -7.70 -5.26
C VAL A 44 6.62 -9.10 -5.51
N LYS A 45 7.17 -9.74 -4.47
CA LYS A 45 7.75 -11.09 -4.52
C LYS A 45 7.21 -11.95 -3.37
N SER A 46 5.89 -12.14 -3.38
CA SER A 46 5.13 -12.76 -2.27
C SER A 46 5.69 -14.07 -1.70
N GLN A 47 6.33 -14.91 -2.51
CA GLN A 47 6.97 -16.14 -2.04
C GLN A 47 8.15 -15.86 -1.10
N ILE A 48 8.99 -14.88 -1.45
CA ILE A 48 10.14 -14.48 -0.66
C ILE A 48 9.65 -13.70 0.57
N THR A 49 8.66 -12.83 0.40
CA THR A 49 8.02 -12.11 1.51
C THR A 49 7.50 -13.07 2.59
N GLU A 50 6.80 -14.14 2.20
CA GLU A 50 6.26 -15.11 3.15
C GLU A 50 7.36 -15.93 3.84
N MET A 51 8.44 -16.25 3.12
CA MET A 51 9.58 -16.98 3.68
C MET A 51 10.25 -16.22 4.84
N PHE A 52 10.29 -14.89 4.76
CA PHE A 52 10.89 -14.03 5.78
C PHE A 52 9.88 -13.42 6.76
N LYS A 53 8.63 -13.89 6.74
CA LYS A 53 7.58 -13.42 7.66
C LYS A 53 8.00 -13.66 9.12
N PRO A 54 8.07 -12.61 9.96
CA PRO A 54 8.41 -12.76 11.38
C PRO A 54 7.41 -13.66 12.12
N ILE A 55 7.88 -14.44 13.09
CA ILE A 55 7.05 -15.34 13.91
C ILE A 55 5.92 -14.58 14.65
N ASN A 56 6.17 -13.32 14.99
CA ASN A 56 5.23 -12.43 15.68
C ASN A 56 4.37 -11.60 14.73
N ALA A 57 4.51 -11.73 13.41
CA ALA A 57 3.65 -11.04 12.46
C ALA A 57 2.20 -11.54 12.61
N PRO A 58 1.19 -10.67 12.51
CA PRO A 58 -0.19 -11.11 12.67
C PRO A 58 -0.59 -12.15 11.62
N ILE A 59 -1.26 -13.21 12.05
CA ILE A 59 -1.64 -14.34 11.19
C ILE A 59 -2.55 -13.95 10.01
N TRP A 60 -3.31 -12.85 10.16
CA TRP A 60 -4.22 -12.33 9.15
C TRP A 60 -3.52 -11.50 8.05
N VAL A 61 -2.23 -11.21 8.20
CA VAL A 61 -1.46 -10.48 7.17
C VAL A 61 -1.35 -11.34 5.93
N ASN A 62 -1.97 -10.84 4.85
CA ASN A 62 -1.91 -11.40 3.51
C ASN A 62 -1.80 -10.26 2.50
N PHE A 63 -0.59 -10.03 1.98
CA PHE A 63 -0.34 -8.94 1.02
C PHE A 63 -1.10 -9.11 -0.30
N LYS A 64 -1.55 -10.32 -0.66
CA LYS A 64 -2.37 -10.55 -1.87
C LYS A 64 -3.76 -9.91 -1.78
N THR A 65 -4.21 -9.61 -0.56
CA THR A 65 -5.53 -9.03 -0.29
C THR A 65 -5.44 -7.69 0.42
N ALA A 66 -4.26 -7.07 0.44
CA ALA A 66 -4.06 -5.76 1.06
C ALA A 66 -4.68 -4.64 0.22
N ILE A 67 -5.17 -3.62 0.90
CA ILE A 67 -5.74 -2.40 0.30
C ILE A 67 -4.88 -1.22 0.71
N GLY A 68 -4.37 -0.49 -0.27
CA GLY A 68 -3.58 0.72 -0.05
C GLY A 68 -4.47 1.91 0.30
N VAL A 69 -4.03 2.68 1.30
CA VAL A 69 -4.73 3.89 1.77
C VAL A 69 -3.70 4.97 2.14
N ASN A 70 -4.16 6.20 2.25
CA ASN A 70 -3.34 7.35 2.64
C ASN A 70 -3.80 7.92 3.98
N LEU A 71 -2.88 8.55 4.70
CA LEU A 71 -3.18 9.33 5.91
C LEU A 71 -3.67 10.75 5.59
N GLU A 72 -3.45 11.20 4.35
CA GLU A 72 -3.84 12.51 3.85
C GLU A 72 -4.66 12.35 2.56
N PRO A 73 -5.59 13.28 2.28
CA PRO A 73 -6.37 13.23 1.06
C PRO A 73 -5.49 13.41 -0.18
N HIS A 74 -5.70 12.55 -1.16
CA HIS A 74 -5.28 12.79 -2.53
C HIS A 74 -6.14 13.89 -3.16
N ARG A 75 -5.52 14.83 -3.85
CA ARG A 75 -6.20 15.97 -4.47
C ARG A 75 -6.41 15.74 -5.97
N PRO A 76 -7.51 16.25 -6.57
CA PRO A 76 -8.51 17.14 -5.96
C PRO A 76 -9.60 16.41 -5.16
N ARG A 77 -9.72 15.09 -5.33
CA ARG A 77 -10.77 14.28 -4.70
C ARG A 77 -10.20 12.98 -4.16
N SER A 78 -10.77 12.53 -3.04
CA SER A 78 -10.49 11.24 -2.43
C SER A 78 -11.73 10.63 -1.83
N PHE A 79 -11.82 9.30 -1.86
CA PHE A 79 -12.66 8.61 -0.89
C PHE A 79 -12.04 8.77 0.50
N TYR A 80 -12.88 8.87 1.52
CA TYR A 80 -12.45 8.85 2.90
C TYR A 80 -13.42 8.02 3.76
N PHE A 81 -12.89 7.42 4.82
CA PHE A 81 -13.65 6.57 5.73
C PHE A 81 -12.96 6.56 7.10
N PRO A 82 -13.73 6.40 8.20
CA PRO A 82 -13.14 6.29 9.53
C PRO A 82 -12.35 4.99 9.65
N ILE A 83 -11.41 4.94 10.58
CA ILE A 83 -10.79 3.67 10.98
C ILE A 83 -11.87 2.77 11.56
N PHE A 84 -12.04 1.59 10.96
CA PHE A 84 -13.10 0.63 11.28
C PHE A 84 -12.56 -0.75 11.70
N THR A 85 -11.25 -0.95 11.60
CA THR A 85 -10.58 -2.23 11.88
C THR A 85 -9.18 -1.98 12.45
N GLU A 86 -8.69 -2.93 13.25
CA GLU A 86 -7.31 -2.95 13.74
C GLU A 86 -6.35 -3.68 12.78
N LYS A 87 -6.88 -4.23 11.67
CA LYS A 87 -6.09 -4.93 10.64
C LYS A 87 -5.40 -3.95 9.69
N ILE A 88 -4.72 -2.95 10.26
CA ILE A 88 -4.03 -1.89 9.53
C ILE A 88 -2.58 -1.87 9.98
N LEU A 89 -1.69 -2.08 9.01
CA LEU A 89 -0.25 -1.97 9.23
C LEU A 89 0.32 -0.85 8.39
N VAL A 90 1.39 -0.27 8.92
CA VAL A 90 2.17 0.77 8.25
C VAL A 90 3.57 0.23 8.02
N PHE A 91 4.08 0.45 6.82
CA PHE A 91 5.41 0.09 6.38
C PHE A 91 6.13 1.33 5.84
N ASP A 92 7.46 1.25 5.74
CA ASP A 92 8.25 2.31 5.13
C ASP A 92 8.18 2.21 3.59
N ARG A 93 7.58 3.21 2.94
CA ARG A 93 7.38 3.22 1.49
C ARG A 93 8.70 3.36 0.73
N ASP A 94 9.73 3.96 1.32
CA ASP A 94 11.02 4.10 0.66
C ASP A 94 11.67 2.70 0.49
N ILE A 95 11.42 1.79 1.44
CA ILE A 95 11.81 0.38 1.31
C ILE A 95 10.99 -0.32 0.22
N THR A 96 9.68 -0.05 0.12
CA THR A 96 8.86 -0.59 -0.97
C THR A 96 9.46 -0.27 -2.34
N MET A 97 9.91 0.97 -2.55
CA MET A 97 10.52 1.37 -3.82
C MET A 97 11.78 0.55 -4.13
N ASN A 98 12.66 0.35 -3.15
CA ASN A 98 13.85 -0.49 -3.33
C ASN A 98 13.50 -1.96 -3.62
N ILE A 99 12.39 -2.48 -3.05
CA ILE A 99 11.89 -3.83 -3.40
C ILE A 99 11.48 -3.89 -4.87
N TYR A 100 10.77 -2.89 -5.39
CA TYR A 100 10.39 -2.85 -6.81
C TYR A 100 11.62 -2.79 -7.71
N ASP A 101 12.55 -1.88 -7.43
CA ASP A 101 13.76 -1.69 -8.24
C ASP A 101 14.61 -2.96 -8.23
N GLN A 102 14.88 -3.52 -7.06
CA GLN A 102 15.69 -4.73 -6.95
C GLN A 102 15.01 -5.95 -7.59
N ALA A 103 13.69 -6.08 -7.46
CA ALA A 103 12.94 -7.15 -8.12
C ALA A 103 13.00 -7.02 -9.65
N PHE A 104 12.89 -5.80 -10.17
CA PHE A 104 13.02 -5.53 -11.59
C PHE A 104 14.44 -5.87 -12.07
N TYR A 105 15.47 -5.40 -11.38
CA TYR A 105 16.86 -5.71 -11.71
C TYR A 105 17.12 -7.23 -11.73
N GLU A 106 16.75 -7.96 -10.67
CA GLU A 106 17.02 -9.39 -10.57
C GLU A 106 16.35 -10.20 -11.69
N ASP A 107 15.14 -9.81 -12.10
CA ASP A 107 14.39 -10.46 -13.18
C ASP A 107 14.95 -10.12 -14.58
N ASN A 108 15.59 -8.96 -14.75
CA ASN A 108 15.84 -8.37 -16.07
C ASN A 108 17.30 -8.10 -16.41
N LYS A 109 18.23 -8.18 -15.46
CA LYS A 109 19.66 -7.83 -15.64
C LYS A 109 20.41 -8.57 -16.75
N PHE A 110 19.88 -9.68 -17.24
CA PHE A 110 20.47 -10.44 -18.35
C PHE A 110 19.74 -10.25 -19.68
N THR A 111 18.67 -9.45 -19.69
CA THR A 111 17.78 -9.24 -20.83
C THR A 111 17.80 -7.80 -21.32
N PHE A 112 17.82 -6.82 -20.40
CA PHE A 112 17.77 -5.39 -20.69
C PHE A 112 18.91 -4.68 -19.98
N GLU A 113 19.67 -3.84 -20.69
CA GLU A 113 20.80 -3.10 -20.11
C GLU A 113 20.30 -2.09 -19.09
N GLU A 114 19.14 -1.49 -19.34
CA GLU A 114 18.46 -0.52 -18.46
C GLU A 114 18.12 -1.12 -17.09
N ALA A 115 18.05 -2.45 -16.96
CA ALA A 115 17.82 -3.09 -15.68
C ALA A 115 18.94 -2.79 -14.67
N LEU A 116 20.16 -2.52 -15.13
CA LEU A 116 21.30 -2.16 -14.28
C LEU A 116 21.07 -0.85 -13.51
N ASP A 117 20.24 0.06 -14.03
CA ASP A 117 19.89 1.33 -13.36
C ASP A 117 19.01 1.11 -12.12
N PHE A 118 18.44 -0.08 -11.97
CA PHE A 118 17.59 -0.49 -10.85
C PHE A 118 18.32 -1.38 -9.83
N ASP A 119 19.62 -1.62 -10.02
CA ASP A 119 20.42 -2.33 -9.02
C ASP A 119 20.57 -1.47 -7.76
N THR A 120 19.94 -1.91 -6.68
CA THR A 120 20.00 -1.21 -5.39
C THR A 120 21.30 -1.47 -4.63
N GLY A 121 22.14 -2.39 -5.11
CA GLY A 121 23.37 -2.84 -4.48
C GLY A 121 23.17 -3.87 -3.36
N GLU A 122 21.92 -4.20 -3.02
CA GLU A 122 21.54 -5.16 -1.97
C GLU A 122 20.64 -6.26 -2.55
N SER A 123 20.49 -7.38 -1.85
CA SER A 123 19.62 -8.45 -2.32
C SER A 123 18.14 -8.15 -2.06
N LEU A 124 17.24 -8.76 -2.82
CA LEU A 124 15.81 -8.70 -2.52
C LEU A 124 15.46 -9.22 -1.12
N GLU A 125 16.18 -10.24 -0.63
CA GLU A 125 16.07 -10.74 0.75
C GLU A 125 16.37 -9.64 1.79
N HIS A 126 17.42 -8.84 1.56
CA HIS A 126 17.77 -7.73 2.43
C HIS A 126 16.59 -6.77 2.58
N TRP A 127 16.05 -6.30 1.45
CA TRP A 127 14.97 -5.32 1.44
C TRP A 127 13.68 -5.87 2.04
N ILE A 128 13.34 -7.13 1.77
CA ILE A 128 12.16 -7.78 2.35
C ILE A 128 12.28 -7.89 3.88
N LYS A 129 13.46 -8.21 4.42
CA LYS A 129 13.69 -8.22 5.86
C LYS A 129 13.54 -6.84 6.48
N LEU A 130 14.10 -5.80 5.83
CA LEU A 130 13.94 -4.42 6.30
C LEU A 130 12.47 -3.99 6.25
N TYR A 131 11.75 -4.36 5.20
CA TYR A 131 10.33 -4.08 5.05
C TYR A 131 9.51 -4.69 6.19
N TRP A 132 9.73 -5.98 6.50
CA TRP A 132 9.13 -6.62 7.67
C TRP A 132 9.51 -5.94 8.99
N ASN A 133 10.77 -5.51 9.15
CA ASN A 133 11.23 -4.81 10.34
C ASN A 133 10.62 -3.40 10.48
N SER A 134 10.20 -2.77 9.38
CA SER A 134 9.52 -1.48 9.38
C SER A 134 8.03 -1.56 9.77
N MET A 135 7.48 -2.78 9.80
CA MET A 135 6.08 -3.05 10.12
C MET A 135 5.72 -2.53 11.50
N MET A 136 4.66 -1.73 11.57
CA MET A 136 4.07 -1.29 12.83
C MET A 136 2.57 -1.10 12.71
N THR A 137 1.88 -1.02 13.85
CA THR A 137 0.46 -0.68 13.84
C THR A 137 0.24 0.78 13.45
N LEU A 138 -0.93 1.09 12.89
CA LEU A 138 -1.30 2.48 12.60
C LEU A 138 -1.20 3.38 13.84
N GLN A 139 -1.63 2.91 15.00
CA GLN A 139 -1.56 3.66 16.25
C GLN A 139 -0.11 3.99 16.63
N GLU A 140 0.80 3.02 16.57
CA GLU A 140 2.21 3.25 16.88
C GLU A 140 2.87 4.21 15.89
N TYR A 141 2.56 4.08 14.60
CA TYR A 141 3.06 4.99 13.57
C TYR A 141 2.65 6.43 13.85
N LEU A 142 1.38 6.67 14.18
CA LEU A 142 0.89 8.02 14.42
C LEU A 142 1.51 8.67 15.67
N LEU A 143 1.93 7.86 16.65
CA LEU A 143 2.62 8.32 17.85
C LEU A 143 4.10 8.63 17.59
N LYS A 144 4.79 7.78 16.81
CA LYS A 144 6.26 7.83 16.65
C LYS A 144 6.72 8.50 15.36
N ARG A 145 5.97 8.33 14.27
CA ARG A 145 6.27 8.74 12.88
C ARG A 145 7.74 8.52 12.51
N PRO A 146 8.24 7.26 12.56
CA PRO A 146 9.66 6.96 12.42
C PRO A 146 10.21 7.20 11.02
N TYR A 147 9.36 7.23 9.99
CA TYR A 147 9.71 7.55 8.61
C TYR A 147 8.68 8.55 8.03
N PRO A 148 9.06 9.37 7.04
CA PRO A 148 8.20 10.42 6.49
C PRO A 148 7.17 9.90 5.47
N ASN A 149 7.48 8.79 4.78
CA ASN A 149 6.70 8.25 3.67
C ASN A 149 6.08 6.89 4.06
N PRO A 150 4.88 6.86 4.65
CA PRO A 150 4.25 5.60 5.02
C PRO A 150 3.57 4.92 3.84
N GLU A 151 3.71 3.61 3.74
CA GLU A 151 2.81 2.73 3.03
C GLU A 151 1.79 2.19 4.05
N VAL A 152 0.53 2.62 3.94
CA VAL A 152 -0.54 2.17 4.85
C VAL A 152 -1.39 1.13 4.14
N LEU A 153 -1.45 -0.08 4.72
CA LEU A 153 -2.18 -1.21 4.18
C LEU A 153 -3.27 -1.66 5.13
N VAL A 154 -4.50 -1.76 4.61
CA VAL A 154 -5.65 -2.36 5.29
C VAL A 154 -5.82 -3.79 4.78
N PHE A 155 -5.87 -4.76 5.69
CA PHE A 155 -5.98 -6.19 5.37
C PHE A 155 -7.43 -6.70 5.50
N GLU A 156 -8.38 -5.83 5.18
CA GLU A 156 -9.82 -6.07 5.24
C GLU A 156 -10.56 -5.14 4.27
N SER A 157 -11.57 -5.66 3.56
CA SER A 157 -12.38 -4.86 2.64
C SER A 157 -13.06 -3.70 3.37
N ILE A 158 -13.07 -2.53 2.73
CA ILE A 158 -13.66 -1.31 3.25
C ILE A 158 -15.16 -1.29 2.85
N PRO A 159 -16.09 -1.33 3.83
CA PRO A 159 -17.51 -1.37 3.55
C PRO A 159 -18.00 -0.08 2.88
N LYS A 160 -18.88 -0.19 1.89
CA LYS A 160 -19.45 0.99 1.20
C LYS A 160 -20.20 1.95 2.14
N GLU A 161 -20.79 1.43 3.21
CA GLU A 161 -21.63 2.18 4.14
C GLU A 161 -20.85 3.30 4.84
N ILE A 162 -19.53 3.11 5.00
CA ILE A 162 -18.64 4.03 5.71
C ILE A 162 -17.84 4.95 4.76
N ILE A 163 -17.90 4.71 3.44
CA ILE A 163 -17.15 5.48 2.46
C ILE A 163 -17.91 6.77 2.11
N ARG A 164 -17.17 7.87 2.04
CA ARG A 164 -17.65 9.19 1.60
C ARG A 164 -16.63 9.80 0.65
N VAL A 165 -17.03 10.85 -0.07
CA VAL A 165 -16.15 11.58 -0.98
C VAL A 165 -15.72 12.90 -0.33
N CYS A 166 -14.42 13.11 -0.26
CA CYS A 166 -13.79 14.36 0.11
C CYS A 166 -13.42 15.09 -1.19
N GLU A 167 -13.94 16.31 -1.35
CA GLU A 167 -13.63 17.18 -2.49
C GLU A 167 -13.09 18.50 -1.95
N GLU A 168 -11.98 18.96 -2.50
CA GLU A 168 -11.56 20.35 -2.27
C GLU A 168 -12.56 21.25 -3.01
N LYS A 169 -13.23 22.17 -2.28
CA LYS A 169 -14.09 23.17 -2.91
C LYS A 169 -13.18 24.07 -3.76
N SER A 170 -13.32 23.97 -5.07
CA SER A 170 -12.78 24.92 -6.05
C SER A 170 -13.32 26.32 -5.81
#